data_AF-A0A2S8SWD8-F1
#
_entry.id   AF-A0A2S8SWD8-F1
#
_cell.length_a   1.000
_cell.length_b   1.000
_cell.length_c   1.000
_cell.angle_alpha   90.00
_cell.angle_beta   90.00
_cell.angle_gamma   90.00
#
_symmetry.space_group_name_H-M   'P 1'
#
loop_
_entity.id
_entity.type
_entity.pdbx_description
1 polymer ?
#
loop_
_entity_poly.entity_id
_entity_poly.type
_entity_poly.pdbx_seq_one_letter_code
_entity_poly.pdbx_strand_id
1 'polypeptide(L)'
;MKISKTVLLLSILAFGAPKAFAAPGEKYPQTRTRVLSASEVANLSPAQRRYAINEIYARHGLLFGDLALRKQFLQFSWYAPQPGRSMAQIKGRFSPVERKNVERLGLARAISNATVKSDESDEERTDFYLSPYAGSSRAWKGERFPETRLSRISSVDIGMMTAAQRRTAANEIYARHGYLFNSMALRKQFLQFSWYKPRPGRSMTRIASSFSAVERANLAALNAAN
;
A
#
# COMPACT_ATOMS: atom_id res chain seq x y z
N MET A 1 53.64 5.38 -3.11
CA MET A 1 52.69 4.71 -4.01
C MET A 1 51.33 4.63 -3.30
N LYS A 2 50.39 5.52 -3.64
CA LYS A 2 49.04 5.57 -3.03
C LYS A 2 48.02 5.38 -4.14
N ILE A 3 47.22 4.31 -4.07
CA ILE A 3 46.16 4.01 -5.04
C ILE A 3 44.88 4.64 -4.48
N SER A 4 44.38 5.69 -5.13
CA SER A 4 43.08 6.29 -4.80
C SER A 4 41.99 5.64 -5.66
N LYS A 5 41.05 4.94 -5.00
CA LYS A 5 39.84 4.40 -5.63
C LYS A 5 38.85 5.54 -5.87
N THR A 6 38.75 5.99 -7.11
CA THR A 6 37.70 6.94 -7.52
C THR A 6 36.47 6.14 -7.92
N VAL A 7 35.39 6.25 -7.14
CA VAL A 7 34.06 5.72 -7.47
C VAL A 7 33.43 6.65 -8.49
N LEU A 8 33.26 6.17 -9.73
CA LEU A 8 32.63 6.93 -10.81
C LEU A 8 31.11 6.85 -10.67
N LEU A 9 30.46 7.97 -10.32
CA LEU A 9 29.01 8.10 -10.35
C LEU A 9 28.55 8.16 -11.81
N LEU A 10 27.97 7.08 -12.33
CA LEU A 10 27.51 6.98 -13.71
C LEU A 10 26.24 7.83 -13.90
N SER A 11 26.39 9.04 -14.44
CA SER A 11 25.30 9.91 -14.84
C SER A 11 24.96 9.64 -16.31
N ILE A 12 23.90 8.87 -16.57
CA ILE A 12 23.43 8.61 -17.94
C ILE A 12 22.54 9.79 -18.38
N LEU A 13 23.06 10.60 -19.31
CA LEU A 13 22.27 11.57 -20.08
C LEU A 13 21.45 10.83 -21.15
N ALA A 14 20.14 11.04 -21.16
CA ALA A 14 19.25 10.65 -22.26
C ALA A 14 18.61 11.92 -22.87
N PHE A 15 18.74 12.06 -24.19
CA PHE A 15 18.22 13.16 -24.99
C PHE A 15 16.69 13.14 -25.13
N GLY A 16 16.05 14.32 -25.06
CA GLY A 16 14.98 14.70 -25.98
C GLY A 16 13.51 14.42 -25.60
N ALA A 17 13.03 14.88 -24.44
CA ALA A 17 11.61 15.19 -24.22
C ALA A 17 11.53 16.50 -23.41
N PRO A 18 10.49 17.35 -23.55
CA PRO A 18 10.40 18.60 -22.79
C PRO A 18 10.48 18.27 -21.30
N LYS A 19 11.51 18.81 -20.66
CA LYS A 19 11.84 18.63 -19.26
C LYS A 19 10.73 19.28 -18.45
N ALA A 20 9.67 18.55 -18.13
CA ALA A 20 8.81 18.93 -17.02
C ALA A 20 9.73 18.98 -15.80
N PHE A 21 10.13 20.19 -15.39
CA PHE A 21 11.14 20.37 -14.37
C PHE A 21 10.69 19.62 -13.11
N ALA A 22 11.57 18.74 -12.61
CA ALA A 22 11.35 18.12 -11.32
C ALA A 22 11.15 19.23 -10.30
N ALA A 23 10.10 19.13 -9.48
CA ALA A 23 9.96 20.08 -8.38
C ALA A 23 11.12 19.88 -7.40
N PRO A 24 11.63 20.92 -6.73
CA PRO A 24 12.76 20.80 -5.82
C PRO A 24 12.55 19.67 -4.79
N GLY A 25 13.52 18.77 -4.67
CA GLY A 25 13.47 17.64 -3.76
C GLY A 25 12.71 16.40 -4.25
N GLU A 26 12.12 16.42 -5.44
CA GLU A 26 11.55 15.20 -6.04
C GLU A 26 12.62 14.18 -6.39
N LYS A 27 12.37 12.92 -6.06
CA LYS A 27 13.30 11.81 -6.28
C LYS A 27 12.93 10.97 -7.50
N TYR A 28 11.64 10.90 -7.85
CA TYR A 28 11.15 10.11 -8.98
C TYR A 28 10.28 10.93 -9.95
N PRO A 29 10.75 12.07 -10.48
CA PRO A 29 9.96 12.92 -11.38
C PRO A 29 9.51 12.19 -12.65
N GLN A 30 10.27 11.20 -13.12
CA GLN A 30 9.91 10.38 -14.28
C GLN A 30 8.58 9.64 -14.13
N THR A 31 8.13 9.40 -12.89
CA THR A 31 6.90 8.65 -12.61
C THR A 31 5.63 9.35 -13.08
N ARG A 32 5.68 10.66 -13.38
CA ARG A 32 4.57 11.42 -13.99
C ARG A 32 4.78 11.77 -15.47
N THR A 33 5.97 11.56 -16.02
CA THR A 33 6.30 11.98 -17.40
C THR A 33 6.35 10.82 -18.39
N ARG A 34 6.71 9.61 -17.94
CA ARG A 34 6.72 8.41 -18.80
C ARG A 34 6.47 7.14 -18.01
N VAL A 35 6.08 6.08 -18.72
CA VAL A 35 5.94 4.75 -18.13
C VAL A 35 7.33 4.15 -17.86
N LEU A 36 7.53 3.60 -16.65
CA LEU A 36 8.76 2.91 -16.26
C LEU A 36 8.86 1.56 -16.97
N SER A 37 10.07 1.22 -17.43
CA SER A 37 10.36 -0.10 -18.00
C SER A 37 10.35 -1.18 -16.92
N ALA A 38 10.29 -2.46 -17.33
CA ALA A 38 10.38 -3.58 -16.40
C ALA A 38 11.74 -3.61 -15.67
N SER A 39 12.84 -3.33 -16.39
CA SER A 39 14.19 -3.31 -15.81
C SER A 39 14.37 -2.17 -14.81
N GLU A 40 13.84 -0.97 -15.11
CA GLU A 40 13.86 0.15 -14.17
C GLU A 40 13.18 -0.20 -12.86
N VAL A 41 12.01 -0.84 -12.93
CA VAL A 41 11.25 -1.24 -11.74
C VAL A 41 11.97 -2.36 -10.97
N ALA A 42 12.57 -3.32 -11.67
CA ALA A 42 13.31 -4.43 -11.07
C ALA A 42 14.56 -3.94 -10.32
N ASN A 43 15.23 -2.91 -10.83
CA ASN A 43 16.42 -2.32 -10.22
C ASN A 43 16.13 -1.44 -9.00
N LEU A 44 14.86 -1.07 -8.77
CA LEU A 44 14.48 -0.33 -7.56
C LEU A 44 14.31 -1.28 -6.38
N SER A 45 14.91 -0.95 -5.24
CA SER A 45 14.64 -1.66 -3.99
C SER A 45 13.17 -1.51 -3.57
N PRO A 46 12.64 -2.40 -2.70
CA PRO A 46 11.30 -2.26 -2.17
C PRO A 46 11.03 -0.89 -1.53
N ALA A 47 12.03 -0.32 -0.84
CA ALA A 47 11.94 1.02 -0.24
C ALA A 47 11.89 2.13 -1.30
N GLN A 48 12.66 2.00 -2.38
CA GLN A 48 12.66 2.95 -3.49
C GLN A 48 11.33 2.93 -4.25
N ARG A 49 10.80 1.75 -4.58
CA ARG A 49 9.47 1.62 -5.21
C ARG A 49 8.38 2.23 -4.35
N ARG A 50 8.45 2.01 -3.04
CA ARG A 50 7.53 2.58 -2.05
C ARG A 50 7.61 4.10 -2.02
N TYR A 51 8.80 4.68 -1.95
CA TYR A 51 8.97 6.12 -2.01
C TYR A 51 8.38 6.69 -3.31
N ALA A 52 8.66 6.06 -4.46
CA ALA A 52 8.13 6.50 -5.75
C ALA A 52 6.59 6.50 -5.79
N ILE A 53 5.95 5.47 -5.24
CA ILE A 53 4.48 5.42 -5.11
C ILE A 53 3.97 6.56 -4.21
N ASN A 54 4.59 6.74 -3.04
CA ASN A 54 4.18 7.80 -2.11
C ASN A 54 4.36 9.19 -2.70
N GLU A 55 5.43 9.43 -3.45
CA GLU A 55 5.67 10.70 -4.13
C GLU A 55 4.53 11.01 -5.13
N ILE A 56 4.06 10.00 -5.87
CA ILE A 56 2.87 10.16 -6.74
C ILE A 56 1.65 10.56 -5.90
N TYR A 57 1.35 9.88 -4.80
CA TYR A 57 0.23 10.27 -3.93
C TYR A 57 0.40 11.66 -3.29
N ALA A 58 1.61 12.01 -2.87
CA ALA A 58 1.95 13.29 -2.27
C ALA A 58 1.72 14.43 -3.25
N ARG A 59 2.14 14.28 -4.51
CA ARG A 59 1.87 15.26 -5.58
C ARG A 59 0.40 15.59 -5.76
N HIS A 60 -0.48 14.62 -5.51
CA HIS A 60 -1.93 14.81 -5.61
C HIS A 60 -2.58 15.25 -4.30
N GLY A 61 -1.80 15.44 -3.22
CA GLY A 61 -2.26 15.99 -1.96
C GLY A 61 -2.80 14.97 -0.96
N LEU A 62 -2.40 13.70 -1.05
CA LEU A 62 -2.78 12.72 -0.02
C LEU A 62 -2.25 13.15 1.35
N LEU A 63 -3.14 13.35 2.32
CA LEU A 63 -2.74 13.51 3.72
C LEU A 63 -2.35 12.13 4.30
N PHE A 64 -1.04 11.87 4.43
CA PHE A 64 -0.56 10.62 5.01
C PHE A 64 -0.95 10.48 6.48
N GLY A 65 -1.57 9.35 6.85
CA GLY A 65 -1.91 9.04 8.25
C GLY A 65 -0.66 8.80 9.12
N ASP A 66 0.37 8.20 8.54
CA ASP A 66 1.66 8.00 9.19
C ASP A 66 2.39 9.33 9.40
N LEU A 67 2.78 9.63 10.64
CA LEU A 67 3.38 10.90 11.00
C LEU A 67 4.81 11.07 10.47
N ALA A 68 5.60 10.00 10.42
CA ALA A 68 6.98 10.05 9.94
C ALA A 68 7.01 10.32 8.42
N LEU A 69 6.19 9.60 7.67
CA LEU A 69 5.95 9.79 6.26
C LEU A 69 5.39 11.18 5.93
N ARG A 70 4.40 11.63 6.72
CA ARG A 70 3.85 12.97 6.54
C ARG A 70 4.94 14.02 6.74
N LYS A 71 5.73 13.93 7.82
CA LYS A 71 6.88 14.81 8.07
C LYS A 71 7.89 14.75 6.92
N GLN A 72 8.16 13.55 6.39
CA GLN A 72 9.06 13.36 5.25
C GLN A 72 8.60 14.13 4.00
N PHE A 73 7.30 14.26 3.74
CA PHE A 73 6.83 15.03 2.58
C PHE A 73 6.53 16.51 2.89
N LEU A 74 6.22 16.86 4.15
CA LEU A 74 5.98 18.25 4.58
C LEU A 74 7.18 19.18 4.38
N GLN A 75 8.39 18.64 4.29
CA GLN A 75 9.58 19.43 3.97
C GLN A 75 9.59 19.95 2.53
N PHE A 76 8.76 19.41 1.63
CA PHE A 76 8.73 19.80 0.24
C PHE A 76 7.63 20.84 -0.03
N SER A 77 8.00 21.97 -0.65
CA SER A 77 7.07 23.07 -0.96
C SER A 77 5.92 22.68 -1.90
N TRP A 78 6.09 21.63 -2.70
CA TRP A 78 5.07 21.12 -3.61
C TRP A 78 4.08 20.15 -2.97
N TYR A 79 4.35 19.66 -1.75
CA TYR A 79 3.41 18.79 -1.04
C TYR A 79 2.38 19.61 -0.28
N ALA A 80 1.18 19.72 -0.85
CA ALA A 80 0.03 20.39 -0.25
C ALA A 80 -1.04 19.34 0.14
N PRO A 81 -1.02 18.82 1.38
CA PRO A 81 -1.99 17.82 1.82
C PRO A 81 -3.41 18.38 1.81
N GLN A 82 -4.38 17.55 1.45
CA GLN A 82 -5.79 17.90 1.34
C GLN A 82 -6.61 17.10 2.36
N PRO A 83 -6.83 17.65 3.58
CA PRO A 83 -7.66 17.00 4.59
C PRO A 83 -9.04 16.65 4.05
N GLY A 84 -9.57 15.49 4.45
CA GLY A 84 -10.90 15.03 4.03
C GLY A 84 -10.98 14.36 2.66
N ARG A 85 -9.92 14.40 1.83
CA ARG A 85 -9.85 13.57 0.61
C ARG A 85 -9.37 12.17 0.91
N SER A 86 -10.13 11.19 0.43
CA SER A 86 -9.78 9.78 0.52
C SER A 86 -8.70 9.42 -0.51
N MET A 87 -7.91 8.37 -0.23
CA MET A 87 -6.91 7.90 -1.19
C MET A 87 -7.55 7.46 -2.51
N ALA A 88 -8.79 6.93 -2.50
CA ALA A 88 -9.52 6.62 -3.72
C ALA A 88 -9.80 7.87 -4.58
N GLN A 89 -10.22 8.97 -3.94
CA GLN A 89 -10.43 10.25 -4.63
C GLN A 89 -9.11 10.81 -5.20
N ILE A 90 -8.01 10.65 -4.45
CA ILE A 90 -6.66 11.03 -4.90
C ILE A 90 -6.21 10.18 -6.10
N LYS A 91 -6.31 8.85 -6.01
CA LYS A 91 -5.96 7.89 -7.08
C LYS A 91 -6.79 8.11 -8.34
N GLY A 92 -8.04 8.55 -8.19
CA GLY A 92 -8.91 8.94 -9.30
C GLY A 92 -8.37 10.09 -10.15
N ARG A 93 -7.48 10.93 -9.60
CA ARG A 93 -6.88 12.08 -10.29
C ARG A 93 -5.54 11.76 -10.97
N PHE A 94 -5.02 10.55 -10.82
CA PHE A 94 -3.77 10.16 -11.46
C PHE A 94 -3.88 10.21 -12.97
N SER A 95 -2.83 10.72 -13.62
CA SER A 95 -2.69 10.59 -15.07
C SER A 95 -2.62 9.11 -15.48
N PRO A 96 -2.88 8.77 -16.76
CA PRO A 96 -2.68 7.40 -17.26
C PRO A 96 -1.25 6.88 -17.01
N VAL A 97 -0.24 7.75 -17.13
CA VAL A 97 1.17 7.44 -16.86
C VAL A 97 1.39 7.09 -15.39
N GLU A 98 0.94 7.94 -14.46
CA GLU A 98 1.08 7.70 -13.03
C GLU A 98 0.35 6.43 -12.59
N ARG A 99 -0.85 6.19 -13.12
CA ARG A 99 -1.62 4.97 -12.83
C ARG A 99 -0.84 3.72 -13.25
N LYS A 100 -0.28 3.71 -14.46
CA LYS A 100 0.53 2.59 -14.96
C LYS A 100 1.82 2.41 -14.17
N ASN A 101 2.44 3.50 -13.71
CA ASN A 101 3.66 3.42 -12.89
C ASN A 101 3.38 2.90 -11.48
N VAL A 102 2.32 3.35 -10.82
CA VAL A 102 1.87 2.79 -9.53
C VAL A 102 1.60 1.29 -9.64
N GLU A 103 0.96 0.85 -10.74
CA GLU A 103 0.73 -0.56 -11.03
C GLU A 103 2.05 -1.34 -11.12
N ARG A 104 2.99 -0.91 -11.97
CA ARG A 104 4.27 -1.59 -12.16
C ARG A 104 5.10 -1.64 -10.87
N LEU A 105 5.20 -0.52 -10.16
CA LEU A 105 5.93 -0.41 -8.91
C LEU A 105 5.33 -1.29 -7.80
N GLY A 106 4.00 -1.43 -7.76
CA GLY A 106 3.32 -2.30 -6.80
C GLY A 106 3.51 -3.78 -7.10
N LEU A 107 3.37 -4.20 -8.37
CA LEU A 107 3.49 -5.61 -8.76
C LEU A 107 4.88 -6.20 -8.52
N ALA A 108 5.96 -5.45 -8.80
CA ALA A 108 7.32 -5.93 -8.56
C ALA A 108 7.59 -6.23 -7.08
N ARG A 109 6.90 -5.58 -6.15
CA ARG A 109 6.98 -5.89 -4.71
C ARG A 109 6.35 -7.25 -4.38
N ALA A 110 5.28 -7.65 -5.06
CA ALA A 110 4.66 -8.96 -4.87
C ALA A 110 5.60 -10.09 -5.32
N ILE A 111 6.29 -9.91 -6.45
CA ILE A 111 7.23 -10.90 -7.00
C ILE A 111 8.45 -11.06 -6.08
N SER A 112 9.08 -9.97 -5.62
CA SER A 112 10.24 -10.05 -4.72
C SER A 112 9.93 -10.78 -3.41
N ASN A 113 8.73 -10.60 -2.84
CA ASN A 113 8.32 -11.30 -1.61
C ASN A 113 7.97 -12.78 -1.86
N ALA A 114 7.59 -13.17 -3.08
CA ALA A 114 7.31 -14.56 -3.42
C ALA A 114 8.61 -15.37 -3.66
N THR A 115 9.69 -14.72 -4.10
CA THR A 115 10.99 -15.34 -4.37
C THR A 115 11.92 -15.42 -3.16
N VAL A 116 11.75 -14.55 -2.16
CA VAL A 116 12.61 -14.48 -0.97
C VAL A 116 11.86 -15.05 0.24
N LYS A 117 11.88 -16.39 0.37
CA LYS A 117 11.58 -17.11 1.63
C LYS A 117 12.89 -17.66 2.19
N SER A 118 13.74 -16.78 2.73
CA SER A 118 14.79 -17.12 3.69
C SER A 118 15.47 -15.82 4.15
N ASP A 119 15.45 -15.61 5.47
CA ASP A 119 16.46 -14.86 6.23
C ASP A 119 16.61 -13.36 5.96
N GLU A 120 15.64 -12.54 6.40
CA GLU A 120 15.92 -11.14 6.73
C GLU A 120 14.96 -10.67 7.84
N SER A 121 15.54 -10.12 8.92
CA SER A 121 14.86 -9.76 10.16
C SER A 121 13.86 -8.60 9.96
N ASP A 122 12.65 -8.81 10.48
CA ASP A 122 11.46 -7.96 10.32
C ASP A 122 11.50 -6.61 11.10
N GLU A 123 12.66 -6.18 11.60
CA GLU A 123 12.78 -5.06 12.54
C GLU A 123 13.12 -3.72 11.87
N GLU A 124 12.27 -3.25 10.95
CA GLU A 124 12.00 -1.80 10.76
C GLU A 124 10.90 -1.57 9.71
N ARG A 125 9.87 -2.42 9.71
CA ARG A 125 8.82 -2.34 8.68
C ARG A 125 7.66 -1.47 9.14
N THR A 126 7.89 -0.17 9.27
CA THR A 126 6.80 0.80 9.46
C THR A 126 5.93 0.88 8.19
N ASP A 127 4.62 0.68 8.41
CA ASP A 127 3.50 0.44 7.50
C ASP A 127 3.30 1.41 6.33
N PHE A 128 2.79 0.94 5.18
CA PHE A 128 2.51 1.85 4.05
C PHE A 128 1.29 1.59 3.15
N TYR A 129 0.66 0.40 3.16
CA TYR A 129 -0.65 0.34 2.51
C TYR A 129 -1.68 1.05 3.41
N LEU A 130 -2.06 2.25 3.00
CA LEU A 130 -3.12 3.03 3.63
C LEU A 130 -4.42 2.69 2.93
N SER A 131 -5.39 2.17 3.68
CA SER A 131 -6.71 1.89 3.11
C SER A 131 -7.28 3.17 2.49
N PRO A 132 -7.84 3.10 1.28
CA PRO A 132 -8.45 4.25 0.63
C PRO A 132 -9.74 4.71 1.27
N TYR A 133 -10.29 3.95 2.22
CA TYR A 133 -11.50 4.29 2.93
C TYR A 133 -11.28 4.45 4.44
N ALA A 134 -10.11 4.15 4.99
CA ALA A 134 -9.84 4.34 6.41
C ALA A 134 -10.12 5.79 6.84
N GLY A 135 -10.94 5.95 7.88
CA GLY A 135 -11.36 7.27 8.39
C GLY A 135 -12.38 8.02 7.52
N SER A 136 -12.83 7.45 6.39
CA SER A 136 -13.94 8.00 5.60
C SER A 136 -15.30 7.69 6.23
N SER A 137 -16.35 8.41 5.85
CA SER A 137 -17.75 8.11 6.26
C SER A 137 -18.23 6.71 5.86
N ARG A 138 -17.53 6.03 4.96
CA ARG A 138 -17.83 4.67 4.52
C ARG A 138 -17.22 3.60 5.45
N ALA A 139 -16.26 3.98 6.28
CA ALA A 139 -15.61 3.09 7.24
C ALA A 139 -16.38 3.05 8.56
N TRP A 140 -16.41 1.88 9.19
CA TRP A 140 -16.81 1.81 10.60
C TRP A 140 -15.69 2.33 11.50
N LYS A 141 -16.04 2.88 12.66
CA LYS A 141 -15.05 3.39 13.61
C LYS A 141 -14.06 2.27 13.98
N GLY A 142 -12.77 2.51 13.76
CA GLY A 142 -11.69 1.55 14.03
C GLY A 142 -11.47 0.46 12.96
N GLU A 143 -12.26 0.43 11.88
CA GLU A 143 -12.05 -0.48 10.74
C GLU A 143 -10.82 -0.04 9.93
N ARG A 144 -9.86 -0.96 9.71
CA ARG A 144 -8.60 -0.63 9.02
C ARG A 144 -8.65 -0.84 7.51
N PHE A 145 -9.40 -1.84 7.03
CA PHE A 145 -9.49 -2.17 5.61
C PHE A 145 -10.93 -2.21 5.08
N PRO A 146 -11.72 -1.12 5.16
CA PRO A 146 -13.11 -1.11 4.67
C PRO A 146 -13.27 -1.51 3.19
N GLU A 147 -12.29 -1.28 2.34
CA GLU A 147 -12.28 -1.70 0.93
C GLU A 147 -12.56 -3.20 0.77
N THR A 148 -12.16 -4.03 1.74
CA THR A 148 -12.40 -5.47 1.68
C THR A 148 -13.88 -5.85 1.57
N ARG A 149 -14.80 -4.99 2.04
CA ARG A 149 -16.25 -5.12 1.83
C ARG A 149 -16.84 -4.10 0.83
N LEU A 150 -16.16 -2.98 0.58
CA LEU A 150 -16.71 -1.88 -0.24
C LEU A 150 -16.42 -2.03 -1.72
N SER A 151 -15.30 -2.65 -2.11
CA SER A 151 -14.88 -2.75 -3.52
C SER A 151 -13.89 -3.89 -3.74
N ARG A 152 -13.69 -4.31 -4.99
CA ARG A 152 -12.59 -5.23 -5.33
C ARG A 152 -11.24 -4.56 -5.02
N ILE A 153 -10.38 -5.24 -4.28
CA ILE A 153 -8.98 -4.81 -4.06
C ILE A 153 -8.17 -5.25 -5.27
N SER A 154 -7.43 -4.33 -5.87
CA SER A 154 -6.58 -4.67 -7.01
C SER A 154 -5.38 -5.51 -6.58
N SER A 155 -4.85 -6.34 -7.49
CA SER A 155 -3.61 -7.10 -7.25
C SER A 155 -2.44 -6.17 -6.91
N VAL A 156 -2.44 -4.95 -7.44
CA VAL A 156 -1.48 -3.88 -7.11
C VAL A 156 -1.59 -3.49 -5.64
N ASP A 157 -2.80 -3.20 -5.16
CA ASP A 157 -3.05 -2.77 -3.79
C ASP A 157 -2.72 -3.90 -2.78
N ILE A 158 -3.10 -5.14 -3.07
CA ILE A 158 -2.68 -6.34 -2.31
C ILE A 158 -1.15 -6.49 -2.36
N GLY A 159 -0.59 -6.26 -3.53
CA GLY A 159 0.82 -6.19 -3.82
C GLY A 159 1.52 -5.02 -3.15
N MET A 160 0.83 -4.11 -2.45
CA MET A 160 1.39 -3.06 -1.57
C MET A 160 1.22 -3.36 -0.07
N MET A 161 0.28 -4.23 0.31
CA MET A 161 0.06 -4.66 1.71
C MET A 161 1.19 -5.53 2.27
N THR A 162 1.59 -5.36 3.53
CA THR A 162 2.44 -6.35 4.22
C THR A 162 1.67 -7.66 4.45
N ALA A 163 2.39 -8.76 4.75
CA ALA A 163 1.73 -10.01 5.14
C ALA A 163 0.86 -9.82 6.40
N ALA A 164 1.28 -8.97 7.34
CA ALA A 164 0.48 -8.63 8.51
C ALA A 164 -0.78 -7.85 8.16
N GLN A 165 -0.70 -6.89 7.22
CA GLN A 165 -1.86 -6.15 6.73
C GLN A 165 -2.83 -7.06 5.97
N ARG A 166 -2.35 -7.97 5.12
CA ARG A 166 -3.22 -8.96 4.45
C ARG A 166 -3.93 -9.88 5.44
N ARG A 167 -3.19 -10.41 6.42
CA ARG A 167 -3.77 -11.21 7.52
C ARG A 167 -4.82 -10.43 8.30
N THR A 168 -4.54 -9.17 8.62
CA THR A 168 -5.47 -8.29 9.31
C THR A 168 -6.73 -8.01 8.48
N ALA A 169 -6.56 -7.70 7.19
CA ALA A 169 -7.66 -7.46 6.26
C ALA A 169 -8.57 -8.69 6.12
N ALA A 170 -7.98 -9.89 6.01
CA ALA A 170 -8.71 -11.15 6.01
C ALA A 170 -9.47 -11.37 7.34
N ASN A 171 -8.80 -11.13 8.48
CA ASN A 171 -9.43 -11.24 9.80
C ASN A 171 -10.59 -10.26 9.98
N GLU A 172 -10.49 -9.02 9.47
CA GLU A 172 -11.61 -8.07 9.50
C GLU A 172 -12.84 -8.62 8.75
N ILE A 173 -12.67 -9.27 7.59
CA ILE A 173 -13.78 -9.92 6.88
C ILE A 173 -14.47 -10.93 7.80
N TYR A 174 -13.72 -11.81 8.46
CA TYR A 174 -14.31 -12.77 9.41
C TYR A 174 -14.95 -12.11 10.63
N ALA A 175 -14.31 -11.08 11.18
CA ALA A 175 -14.79 -10.36 12.35
C ALA A 175 -16.14 -9.69 12.09
N ARG A 176 -16.31 -9.02 10.94
CA ARG A 176 -17.57 -8.34 10.58
C ARG A 176 -18.78 -9.27 10.53
N HIS A 177 -18.56 -10.56 10.24
CA HIS A 177 -19.62 -11.58 10.21
C HIS A 177 -19.74 -12.36 11.53
N GLY A 178 -18.95 -12.01 12.54
CA GLY A 178 -19.06 -12.53 13.90
C GLY A 178 -18.24 -13.80 14.16
N TYR A 179 -17.16 -14.04 13.42
CA TYR A 179 -16.26 -15.15 13.74
C TYR A 179 -15.64 -14.99 15.12
N LEU A 180 -15.77 -16.00 15.98
CA LEU A 180 -15.12 -16.03 17.29
C LEU A 180 -13.67 -16.54 17.12
N PHE A 181 -12.69 -15.65 17.18
CA PHE A 181 -11.28 -16.03 17.04
C PHE A 181 -10.82 -16.91 18.21
N ASN A 182 -10.13 -18.00 17.90
CA ASN A 182 -9.49 -18.86 18.92
C ASN A 182 -8.34 -18.14 19.64
N SER A 183 -7.58 -17.32 18.90
CA SER A 183 -6.54 -16.48 19.49
C SER A 183 -7.14 -15.43 20.43
N MET A 184 -6.75 -15.46 21.71
CA MET A 184 -7.14 -14.46 22.70
C MET A 184 -6.69 -13.05 22.30
N ALA A 185 -5.48 -12.92 21.73
CA ALA A 185 -4.95 -11.64 21.28
C ALA A 185 -5.82 -11.03 20.17
N LEU A 186 -6.16 -11.82 19.13
CA LEU A 186 -7.05 -11.34 18.05
C LEU A 186 -8.45 -11.03 18.56
N ARG A 187 -9.00 -11.87 19.44
CA ARG A 187 -10.31 -11.63 20.03
C ARG A 187 -10.33 -10.32 20.82
N LYS A 188 -9.36 -10.10 21.72
CA LYS A 188 -9.21 -8.85 22.49
C LYS A 188 -9.05 -7.65 21.56
N GLN A 189 -8.27 -7.80 20.49
CA GLN A 189 -8.08 -6.75 19.49
C GLN A 189 -9.40 -6.32 18.83
N PHE A 190 -10.31 -7.25 18.50
CA PHE A 190 -11.56 -6.87 17.82
C PHE A 190 -12.70 -6.51 18.78
N LEU A 191 -12.69 -7.01 20.03
CA LEU A 191 -13.73 -6.70 21.03
C LEU A 191 -13.86 -5.21 21.37
N GLN A 192 -12.81 -4.42 21.15
CA GLN A 192 -12.86 -2.98 21.35
C GLN A 192 -13.72 -2.25 20.29
N PHE A 193 -14.06 -2.91 19.18
CA PHE A 193 -14.82 -2.30 18.10
C PHE A 193 -16.31 -2.65 18.20
N SER A 194 -17.17 -1.62 18.18
CA SER A 194 -18.63 -1.79 18.34
C SER A 194 -19.28 -2.65 17.25
N TRP A 195 -18.64 -2.79 16.09
CA TRP A 195 -19.11 -3.60 14.97
C TRP A 195 -18.73 -5.08 15.07
N TYR A 196 -17.82 -5.47 15.97
CA TYR A 196 -17.47 -6.88 16.17
C TYR A 196 -18.42 -7.53 17.19
N LYS A 197 -19.29 -8.42 16.70
CA LYS A 197 -20.25 -9.17 17.53
C LYS A 197 -20.01 -10.67 17.36
N PRO A 198 -19.14 -11.29 18.17
CA PRO A 198 -18.80 -12.70 18.02
C PRO A 198 -20.02 -13.60 18.19
N ARG A 199 -20.08 -14.67 17.39
CA ARG A 199 -21.15 -15.68 17.38
C ARG A 199 -20.57 -17.04 17.77
N PRO A 200 -20.58 -17.40 19.07
CA PRO A 200 -20.06 -18.69 19.52
C PRO A 200 -20.69 -19.87 18.79
N GLY A 201 -19.92 -20.95 18.61
CA GLY A 201 -20.38 -22.18 17.95
C GLY A 201 -20.47 -22.11 16.43
N ARG A 202 -20.19 -20.97 15.78
CA ARG A 202 -20.13 -20.87 14.32
C ARG A 202 -18.72 -21.16 13.80
N SER A 203 -18.59 -22.18 12.95
CA SER A 203 -17.32 -22.48 12.27
C SER A 203 -16.94 -21.40 11.26
N MET A 204 -15.65 -21.32 10.92
CA MET A 204 -15.14 -20.37 9.92
C MET A 204 -15.82 -20.54 8.56
N THR A 205 -16.07 -21.78 8.13
CA THR A 205 -16.82 -22.11 6.91
C THR A 205 -18.25 -21.61 6.98
N ARG A 206 -18.92 -21.78 8.13
CA ARG A 206 -20.28 -21.28 8.31
C ARG A 206 -20.34 -19.76 8.26
N ILE A 207 -19.37 -19.07 8.86
CA ILE A 207 -19.24 -17.61 8.75
C ILE A 207 -18.99 -17.19 7.31
N ALA A 208 -18.09 -17.86 6.58
CA ALA A 208 -17.76 -17.51 5.21
C ALA A 208 -18.94 -17.66 4.23
N SER A 209 -19.95 -18.48 4.56
CA SER A 209 -21.16 -18.63 3.75
C SER A 209 -22.00 -17.34 3.63
N SER A 210 -21.88 -16.41 4.58
CA SER A 210 -22.60 -15.12 4.55
C SER A 210 -21.81 -13.99 3.85
N PHE A 211 -20.60 -14.26 3.37
CA PHE A 211 -19.78 -13.25 2.70
C PHE A 211 -20.41 -12.80 1.39
N SER A 212 -20.36 -11.49 1.15
CA SER A 212 -20.72 -10.91 -0.14
C SER A 212 -19.78 -11.43 -1.24
N ALA A 213 -20.21 -11.28 -2.51
CA ALA A 213 -19.34 -11.60 -3.64
C ALA A 213 -18.03 -10.78 -3.60
N VAL A 214 -18.09 -9.54 -3.12
CA VAL A 214 -16.94 -8.63 -2.94
C VAL A 214 -15.95 -9.21 -1.92
N GLU A 215 -16.44 -9.53 -0.72
CA GLU A 215 -15.62 -10.09 0.36
C GLU A 215 -15.00 -11.43 -0.02
N ARG A 216 -15.75 -12.32 -0.69
CA ARG A 216 -15.23 -13.64 -1.11
C ARG A 216 -14.01 -13.53 -2.01
N ALA A 217 -14.07 -12.75 -3.09
CA ALA A 217 -12.91 -12.68 -3.98
C ALA A 217 -11.77 -11.83 -3.40
N ASN A 218 -12.06 -10.83 -2.56
CA ASN A 218 -10.99 -10.12 -1.84
C ASN A 218 -10.27 -11.05 -0.87
N LEU A 219 -10.99 -11.87 -0.10
CA LEU A 219 -10.41 -12.87 0.79
C LEU A 219 -9.54 -13.88 0.02
N ALA A 220 -10.03 -14.39 -1.12
CA ALA A 220 -9.25 -15.28 -1.97
C ALA A 220 -7.94 -14.63 -2.44
N ALA A 221 -8.01 -13.38 -2.92
CA ALA A 221 -6.84 -12.66 -3.40
C ALA A 221 -5.84 -12.32 -2.27
N LEU A 222 -6.33 -11.97 -1.08
CA LEU A 222 -5.48 -11.73 0.11
C LEU A 222 -4.74 -13.00 0.55
N ASN A 223 -5.42 -14.14 0.54
CA ASN A 223 -4.84 -15.42 0.95
C ASN A 223 -3.86 -15.97 -0.09
N ALA A 224 -4.11 -15.75 -1.38
CA ALA A 224 -3.20 -16.17 -2.45
C ALA A 224 -1.85 -15.44 -2.46
N ALA A 225 -1.79 -14.26 -1.82
CA ALA A 225 -0.58 -13.45 -1.75
C ALA A 225 0.26 -13.67 -0.48
N ASN A 226 -0.11 -14.62 0.39
CA ASN A 226 0.56 -14.90 1.67
C ASN A 226 1.67 -15.95 1.58
#